data_AF-A0A352BDH4-F1
#
_entry.id   AF-A0A352BDH4-F1
#
_cell.length_a   1.000
_cell.length_b   1.000
_cell.length_c   1.000
_cell.angle_alpha   90.00
_cell.angle_beta   90.00
_cell.angle_gamma   90.00
#
_symmetry.space_group_name_H-M   'P 1'
#
loop_
_entity.id
_entity.type
_entity.pdbx_description
1 polymer ?
#
loop_
_entity_poly.entity_id
_entity_poly.type
_entity_poly.pdbx_seq_one_letter_code
_entity_poly.pdbx_strand_id
1 'polypeptide(L)'
;MKEVLINHMYSGDYLERGNIGHEVINLFKSDNENHYIYAMSAGDYDTKRHLNTIKKVILVRNVDQYKAEILGIADVEEEIFASEVANPNTYIMLPSVKDLVENDFMNPNNPDGSPKDAKIIQRIKIYKNVHEAQKKYIDTHLVTYGDVSLYELFENNNTAKSGHSIYLTFKAANFRRPKELLYLCDNRYDNKANDPHYFILKNKTTMCGTCVAAYESLDDSEIQRLIQSPYWEEKDNSPKVDIKNISIKSTSLLNIIKKNNDEITYSNWIAYYLKNDKELLKRFITHFTKNKKIKETSFEDVEVIRESKNNIDIYYEDSKSIFVFENKIKSSINGTKKKDGKTEEENDFSQLEKYYTFAEKEAEKATPKKQTGYYLLLPNYAYKDTSRLNKYSKFDKYEIIRYSQLLEFFKENSCNLPYYSDFLKALEYHASEYLNDLYSEMLERLQSVISLRK
;
A
#
# COMPACT_ATOMS: atom_id res chain seq x y z
N MET A 1 -5.45 18.57 27.85
CA MET A 1 -4.20 18.05 27.25
C MET A 1 -4.23 18.41 25.78
N LYS A 2 -3.10 18.78 25.16
CA LYS A 2 -3.04 19.00 23.70
C LYS A 2 -2.65 17.70 23.02
N GLU A 3 -3.29 17.38 21.92
CA GLU A 3 -3.17 16.08 21.27
C GLU A 3 -2.78 16.20 19.79
N VAL A 4 -2.23 15.11 19.28
CA VAL A 4 -1.99 14.86 17.86
C VAL A 4 -2.88 13.72 17.41
N LEU A 5 -3.63 13.95 16.34
CA LEU A 5 -4.35 12.90 15.64
C LEU A 5 -3.41 12.25 14.62
N ILE A 6 -3.15 10.96 14.77
CA ILE A 6 -2.52 10.14 13.74
C ILE A 6 -3.65 9.56 12.88
N ASN A 7 -3.76 10.07 11.66
CA ASN A 7 -4.80 9.68 10.70
C ASN A 7 -4.25 8.62 9.74
N HIS A 8 -4.74 7.38 9.85
CA HIS A 8 -4.31 6.28 9.00
C HIS A 8 -5.07 6.30 7.68
N MET A 9 -4.41 6.80 6.65
CA MET A 9 -4.90 6.86 5.28
C MET A 9 -4.96 5.46 4.69
N TYR A 10 -5.95 5.21 3.84
CA TYR A 10 -6.08 3.99 3.04
C TYR A 10 -6.22 2.71 3.86
N SER A 11 -6.72 2.83 5.10
CA SER A 11 -6.83 1.72 6.04
C SER A 11 -8.28 1.22 6.11
N GLY A 12 -8.49 -0.08 5.84
CA GLY A 12 -9.81 -0.74 5.80
C GLY A 12 -10.23 -1.19 4.39
N ASP A 13 -11.43 -1.79 4.26
CA ASP A 13 -11.95 -2.42 3.01
C ASP A 13 -12.35 -1.40 1.91
N TYR A 14 -11.74 -0.22 1.88
CA TYR A 14 -12.20 0.93 1.11
C TYR A 14 -12.06 0.77 -0.41
N LEU A 15 -11.14 -0.09 -0.89
CA LEU A 15 -11.04 -0.39 -2.32
C LEU A 15 -12.09 -1.38 -2.82
N GLU A 16 -12.67 -2.21 -1.96
CA GLU A 16 -13.50 -3.34 -2.38
C GLU A 16 -14.93 -2.94 -2.78
N ARG A 17 -15.37 -1.72 -2.44
CA ARG A 17 -16.78 -1.31 -2.57
C ARG A 17 -17.04 -0.05 -3.40
N GLY A 18 -16.15 0.30 -4.34
CA GLY A 18 -16.42 1.42 -5.27
C GLY A 18 -16.37 2.82 -4.63
N ASN A 19 -15.63 2.98 -3.53
CA ASN A 19 -15.44 4.31 -2.94
C ASN A 19 -14.53 5.18 -3.81
N ILE A 20 -14.82 6.48 -3.87
CA ILE A 20 -14.12 7.44 -4.74
C ILE A 20 -12.66 7.74 -4.32
N GLY A 21 -12.21 7.23 -3.17
CA GLY A 21 -10.86 7.48 -2.66
C GLY A 21 -10.69 8.85 -1.98
N HIS A 22 -11.73 9.35 -1.33
CA HIS A 22 -11.78 10.70 -0.75
C HIS A 22 -10.67 11.01 0.27
N GLU A 23 -10.07 10.01 0.93
CA GLU A 23 -8.95 10.25 1.84
C GLU A 23 -7.78 10.92 1.12
N VAL A 24 -7.58 10.64 -0.18
CA VAL A 24 -6.51 11.25 -0.98
C VAL A 24 -6.59 12.78 -1.00
N ILE A 25 -7.79 13.35 -0.81
CA ILE A 25 -8.04 14.79 -0.74
C ILE A 25 -7.22 15.45 0.38
N ASN A 26 -6.92 14.73 1.46
CA ASN A 26 -6.10 15.24 2.58
C ASN A 26 -4.68 15.65 2.15
N LEU A 27 -4.24 15.25 0.96
CA LEU A 27 -2.92 15.56 0.40
C LEU A 27 -2.95 16.72 -0.60
N PHE A 28 -4.11 17.29 -0.92
CA PHE A 28 -4.29 18.33 -1.94
C PHE A 28 -4.87 19.61 -1.35
N LYS A 29 -4.44 20.74 -1.90
CA LYS A 29 -5.14 22.01 -1.70
C LYS A 29 -6.45 21.98 -2.47
N SER A 30 -7.49 22.52 -1.83
CA SER A 30 -8.73 22.88 -2.53
C SER A 30 -8.52 24.08 -3.45
N ASP A 31 -9.50 24.38 -4.30
CA ASP A 31 -9.38 25.49 -5.25
C ASP A 31 -9.32 26.87 -4.55
N ASN A 32 -9.80 26.95 -3.30
CA ASN A 32 -9.71 28.13 -2.45
C ASN A 32 -8.35 28.29 -1.71
N GLU A 33 -7.35 27.46 -2.05
CA GLU A 33 -5.99 27.43 -1.47
C GLU A 33 -5.88 26.92 -0.02
N ASN A 34 -6.98 26.53 0.62
CA ASN A 34 -6.94 25.93 1.95
C ASN A 34 -6.78 24.42 1.90
N HIS A 35 -6.24 23.87 2.99
CA HIS A 35 -6.24 22.44 3.28
C HIS A 35 -7.41 22.04 4.14
N TYR A 36 -8.05 20.97 3.74
CA TYR A 36 -9.16 20.37 4.45
C TYR A 36 -8.85 18.90 4.70
N ILE A 37 -9.04 18.47 5.94
CA ILE A 37 -8.77 17.10 6.36
C ILE A 37 -10.09 16.39 6.64
N TYR A 38 -10.28 15.30 5.91
CA TYR A 38 -11.19 14.21 6.24
C TYR A 38 -10.48 13.22 7.16
N ALA A 39 -10.82 13.25 8.43
CA ALA A 39 -10.23 12.40 9.46
C ALA A 39 -10.91 11.04 9.50
N MET A 40 -10.11 10.01 9.73
CA MET A 40 -10.56 8.62 9.73
C MET A 40 -11.29 8.29 8.43
N SER A 41 -11.97 7.16 8.47
CA SER A 41 -12.58 6.58 7.32
C SER A 41 -14.07 6.95 7.17
N ALA A 42 -14.66 7.55 8.21
CA ALA A 42 -16.03 8.06 8.25
C ALA A 42 -16.11 9.59 8.44
N GLY A 43 -14.99 10.29 8.63
CA GLY A 43 -14.96 11.75 8.79
C GLY A 43 -15.25 12.25 10.21
N ASP A 44 -15.69 11.38 11.12
CA ASP A 44 -15.98 11.70 12.52
C ASP A 44 -14.88 11.25 13.49
N TYR A 45 -14.87 11.85 14.67
CA TYR A 45 -14.00 11.46 15.78
C TYR A 45 -14.72 11.51 17.13
N ASP A 46 -14.11 10.92 18.17
CA ASP A 46 -14.67 10.90 19.53
C ASP A 46 -14.56 12.30 20.18
N THR A 47 -15.48 13.19 19.80
CA THR A 47 -15.56 14.57 20.30
C THR A 47 -15.81 14.63 21.80
N LYS A 48 -16.42 13.61 22.42
CA LYS A 48 -16.54 13.58 23.88
C LYS A 48 -15.18 13.59 24.59
N ARG A 49 -14.16 12.95 24.01
CA ARG A 49 -12.81 12.86 24.60
C ARG A 49 -11.83 13.87 24.03
N HIS A 50 -11.94 14.18 22.74
CA HIS A 50 -10.89 14.88 21.98
C HIS A 50 -11.33 16.23 21.41
N LEU A 51 -12.51 16.75 21.78
CA LEU A 51 -12.96 18.05 21.31
C LEU A 51 -12.02 19.17 21.79
N ASN A 52 -11.61 20.03 20.86
CA ASN A 52 -10.73 21.17 21.09
C ASN A 52 -9.34 20.80 21.66
N THR A 53 -8.98 19.52 21.76
CA THR A 53 -7.67 19.06 22.25
C THR A 53 -6.70 18.79 21.10
N ILE A 54 -7.21 18.38 19.94
CA ILE A 54 -6.39 18.07 18.76
C ILE A 54 -5.81 19.39 18.22
N LYS A 55 -4.48 19.46 18.09
CA LYS A 55 -3.78 20.64 17.58
C LYS A 55 -2.99 20.36 16.31
N LYS A 56 -2.69 19.09 16.03
CA LYS A 56 -2.02 18.67 14.80
C LYS A 56 -2.63 17.38 14.29
N VAL A 57 -2.56 17.20 12.98
CA VAL A 57 -2.86 15.94 12.31
C VAL A 57 -1.59 15.44 11.62
N ILE A 58 -1.23 14.19 11.86
CA ILE A 58 -0.19 13.47 11.12
C ILE A 58 -0.90 12.48 10.20
N LEU A 59 -0.73 12.63 8.90
CA LEU A 59 -1.23 11.68 7.90
C LEU A 59 -0.22 10.57 7.74
N VAL A 60 -0.65 9.32 7.90
CA VAL A 60 0.21 8.14 7.75
C VAL A 60 -0.43 7.10 6.85
N ARG A 61 0.38 6.21 6.25
CA ARG A 61 -0.10 4.98 5.61
C ARG A 61 0.60 3.76 6.20
N ASN A 62 -0.12 2.66 6.32
CA ASN A 62 0.44 1.42 6.85
C ASN A 62 1.48 0.83 5.88
N VAL A 63 2.64 0.43 6.41
CA VAL A 63 3.69 -0.27 5.64
C VAL A 63 3.74 -1.74 6.04
N ASP A 64 3.78 -1.98 7.35
CA ASP A 64 3.68 -3.30 7.96
C ASP A 64 2.92 -3.20 9.30
N GLN A 65 2.93 -4.25 10.11
CA GLN A 65 2.21 -4.31 11.40
C GLN A 65 2.71 -3.29 12.44
N TYR A 66 3.99 -2.92 12.40
CA TYR A 66 4.65 -2.14 13.44
C TYR A 66 4.99 -0.71 13.00
N LYS A 67 4.88 -0.45 11.69
CA LYS A 67 5.39 0.76 11.05
C LYS A 67 4.41 1.36 10.06
N ALA A 68 4.21 2.67 10.18
CA ALA A 68 3.50 3.49 9.23
C ALA A 68 4.44 4.54 8.62
N GLU A 69 4.31 4.79 7.31
CA GLU A 69 5.01 5.86 6.61
C GLU A 69 4.25 7.17 6.81
N ILE A 70 4.97 8.24 7.11
CA ILE A 70 4.41 9.57 7.31
C ILE A 70 4.29 10.27 5.96
N LEU A 71 3.09 10.75 5.63
CA LEU A 71 2.78 11.41 4.36
C LEU A 71 2.76 12.94 4.49
N GLY A 72 2.43 13.45 5.68
CA GLY A 72 2.39 14.88 5.95
C GLY A 72 1.96 15.19 7.38
N ILE A 73 2.19 16.43 7.78
CA ILE A 73 1.74 16.97 9.06
C ILE A 73 1.07 18.33 8.84
N ALA A 74 0.02 18.61 9.60
CA ALA A 74 -0.71 19.88 9.52
C ALA A 74 -1.10 20.38 10.92
N ASP A 75 -1.25 21.69 11.04
CA ASP A 75 -1.85 22.36 12.19
C ASP A 75 -3.37 22.40 12.03
N VAL A 76 -4.10 22.13 13.11
CA VAL A 76 -5.56 22.28 13.11
C VAL A 76 -5.89 23.76 13.33
N GLU A 77 -6.53 24.38 12.34
CA GLU A 77 -7.04 25.76 12.42
C GLU A 77 -8.48 25.77 12.95
N GLU A 78 -9.33 24.86 12.44
CA GLU A 78 -10.75 24.78 12.78
C GLU A 78 -11.23 23.32 12.85
N GLU A 79 -12.01 22.98 13.87
CA GLU A 79 -12.68 21.66 14.01
C GLU A 79 -14.11 21.72 13.43
N ILE A 80 -14.21 21.69 12.10
CA ILE A 80 -15.47 21.87 11.34
C ILE A 80 -16.54 20.84 11.75
N PHE A 81 -16.19 19.55 11.84
CA PHE A 81 -17.20 18.54 12.21
C PHE A 81 -17.82 18.83 13.58
N ALA A 82 -16.99 19.24 14.55
CA ALA A 82 -17.45 19.50 15.90
C ALA A 82 -18.28 20.79 16.02
N SER A 83 -17.98 21.84 15.24
CA SER A 83 -18.77 23.08 15.24
C SER A 83 -20.21 22.86 14.78
N GLU A 84 -20.44 21.89 13.88
CA GLU A 84 -21.75 21.60 13.34
C GLU A 84 -22.62 20.70 14.23
N VAL A 85 -22.09 20.22 15.36
CA VAL A 85 -22.83 19.38 16.32
C VAL A 85 -23.34 20.25 17.46
N ALA A 86 -24.66 20.27 17.70
CA ALA A 86 -25.27 21.09 18.75
C ALA A 86 -24.81 20.75 20.19
N ASN A 87 -24.38 19.51 20.46
CA ASN A 87 -23.86 19.04 21.76
C ASN A 87 -22.66 18.11 21.53
N PRO A 88 -21.50 18.64 21.13
CA PRO A 88 -20.38 17.82 20.67
C PRO A 88 -19.81 16.91 21.78
N ASN A 89 -19.94 17.32 23.04
CA ASN A 89 -19.51 16.55 24.22
C ASN A 89 -20.31 15.26 24.48
N THR A 90 -21.38 15.01 23.72
CA THR A 90 -22.22 13.81 23.88
C THR A 90 -21.97 12.74 22.82
N TYR A 91 -21.12 13.03 21.84
CA TYR A 91 -20.80 12.12 20.74
C TYR A 91 -19.62 11.22 21.09
N ILE A 92 -19.84 9.91 21.07
CA ILE A 92 -18.78 8.90 21.01
C ILE A 92 -18.95 8.22 19.66
N MET A 93 -17.83 8.01 18.94
CA MET A 93 -17.70 7.27 17.66
C MET A 93 -19.01 6.61 17.24
N LEU A 94 -19.72 7.25 16.32
CA LEU A 94 -20.99 6.69 15.89
C LEU A 94 -20.73 5.50 14.97
N PRO A 95 -21.67 4.53 14.92
CA PRO A 95 -21.56 3.44 13.97
C PRO A 95 -21.41 4.04 12.58
N SER A 96 -20.58 3.42 11.73
CA SER A 96 -20.46 3.89 10.36
C SER A 96 -21.85 3.95 9.72
N VAL A 97 -22.04 4.81 8.72
CA VAL A 97 -23.30 4.84 7.95
C VAL A 97 -23.70 3.43 7.51
N LYS A 98 -22.71 2.63 7.13
CA LYS A 98 -22.86 1.22 6.78
C LYS A 98 -23.37 0.40 7.97
N ASP A 99 -22.84 0.57 9.17
CA ASP A 99 -23.35 -0.11 10.38
C ASP A 99 -24.75 0.34 10.76
N LEU A 100 -25.09 1.62 10.51
CA LEU A 100 -26.46 2.09 10.68
C LEU A 100 -27.37 1.36 9.70
N VAL A 101 -27.01 1.29 8.41
CA VAL A 101 -27.80 0.63 7.36
C VAL A 101 -27.86 -0.90 7.52
N GLU A 102 -26.75 -1.55 7.83
CA GLU A 102 -26.60 -3.02 7.92
C GLU A 102 -27.15 -3.58 9.26
N ASN A 103 -27.07 -2.83 10.38
CA ASN A 103 -27.50 -3.36 11.70
C ASN A 103 -28.94 -3.02 12.11
N ASP A 104 -29.75 -2.26 11.35
CA ASP A 104 -31.19 -2.19 11.64
C ASP A 104 -32.13 -1.59 10.56
N PHE A 105 -31.74 -1.43 9.29
CA PHE A 105 -32.67 -0.88 8.26
C PHE A 105 -33.26 -1.91 7.29
N MET A 106 -32.76 -3.15 7.28
CA MET A 106 -33.29 -4.25 6.46
C MET A 106 -33.17 -5.58 7.22
N ASN A 107 -33.64 -5.64 8.46
CA ASN A 107 -33.91 -6.95 9.04
C ASN A 107 -34.99 -7.61 8.15
N PRO A 108 -34.73 -8.76 7.50
CA PRO A 108 -35.78 -9.45 6.73
C PRO A 108 -37.00 -9.83 7.59
N ASN A 109 -36.89 -9.70 8.93
CA ASN A 109 -37.96 -9.86 9.90
C ASN A 109 -38.57 -8.54 10.43
N ASN A 110 -38.27 -7.37 9.86
CA ASN A 110 -38.91 -6.08 10.22
C ASN A 110 -39.58 -5.40 8.99
N PRO A 111 -40.86 -5.68 8.71
CA PRO A 111 -41.51 -5.34 7.45
C PRO A 111 -41.94 -3.87 7.28
N ASP A 112 -41.82 -3.00 8.30
CA ASP A 112 -42.31 -1.61 8.24
C ASP A 112 -41.20 -0.54 8.15
N GLY A 113 -39.92 -0.92 8.29
CA GLY A 113 -38.78 -0.01 8.22
C GLY A 113 -38.75 1.08 9.29
N SER A 114 -39.52 0.97 10.38
CA SER A 114 -39.58 2.00 11.42
C SER A 114 -38.41 1.88 12.42
N PRO A 115 -37.77 2.98 12.83
CA PRO A 115 -36.65 2.94 13.79
C PRO A 115 -37.09 2.43 15.16
N LYS A 116 -36.39 1.43 15.72
CA LYS A 116 -36.79 0.71 16.95
C LYS A 116 -36.65 1.50 18.27
N ASP A 117 -35.93 2.63 18.31
CA ASP A 117 -35.71 3.43 19.54
C ASP A 117 -35.54 4.92 19.22
N ALA A 118 -36.09 5.80 20.06
CA ALA A 118 -35.94 7.25 20.02
C ALA A 118 -34.48 7.71 19.92
N LYS A 119 -33.53 6.95 20.49
CA LYS A 119 -32.08 7.23 20.37
C LYS A 119 -31.57 7.15 18.93
N ILE A 120 -32.08 6.22 18.13
CA ILE A 120 -31.69 6.06 16.72
C ILE A 120 -32.24 7.22 15.89
N ILE A 121 -33.51 7.56 16.10
CA ILE A 121 -34.15 8.72 15.45
C ILE A 121 -33.38 10.01 15.74
N GLN A 122 -32.97 10.19 17.00
CA GLN A 122 -32.15 11.33 17.41
C GLN A 122 -30.80 11.35 16.69
N ARG A 123 -30.11 10.21 16.55
CA ARG A 123 -28.83 10.12 15.82
C ARG A 123 -28.98 10.47 14.35
N ILE A 124 -29.98 9.91 13.66
CA ILE A 124 -30.27 10.23 12.24
C ILE A 124 -30.52 11.72 12.07
N LYS A 125 -31.32 12.32 12.97
CA LYS A 125 -31.62 13.75 12.92
C LYS A 125 -30.34 14.59 13.10
N ILE A 126 -29.43 14.19 13.98
CA ILE A 126 -28.15 14.88 14.15
C ILE A 126 -27.32 14.77 12.88
N TYR A 127 -27.18 13.58 12.29
CA TYR A 127 -26.44 13.41 11.04
C TYR A 127 -27.01 14.22 9.88
N LYS A 128 -28.34 14.30 9.74
CA LYS A 128 -28.97 15.19 8.75
C LYS A 128 -28.58 16.64 8.98
N ASN A 129 -28.64 17.09 10.22
CA ASN A 129 -28.29 18.48 10.55
C ASN A 129 -26.82 18.77 10.27
N VAL A 130 -25.91 17.87 10.66
CA VAL A 130 -24.47 17.99 10.37
C VAL A 130 -24.26 18.01 8.85
N HIS A 131 -24.89 17.09 8.12
CA HIS A 131 -24.77 17.00 6.67
C HIS A 131 -25.20 18.29 5.95
N GLU A 132 -26.37 18.83 6.30
CA GLU A 132 -26.87 20.09 5.73
C GLU A 132 -26.00 21.30 6.12
N ALA A 133 -25.52 21.33 7.36
CA ALA A 133 -24.64 22.40 7.82
C ALA A 133 -23.26 22.33 7.13
N GLN A 134 -22.73 21.13 6.87
CA GLN A 134 -21.50 20.96 6.10
C GLN A 134 -21.66 21.37 4.64
N LYS A 135 -22.79 21.06 3.98
CA LYS A 135 -23.07 21.59 2.63
C LYS A 135 -23.05 23.11 2.63
N LYS A 136 -23.75 23.73 3.58
CA LYS A 136 -23.74 25.19 3.73
C LYS A 136 -22.33 25.75 3.98
N TYR A 137 -21.52 25.10 4.81
CA TYR A 137 -20.13 25.48 5.03
C TYR A 137 -19.32 25.39 3.74
N ILE A 138 -19.46 24.29 2.99
CA ILE A 138 -18.80 24.05 1.70
C ILE A 138 -19.17 25.13 0.69
N ASP A 139 -20.45 25.46 0.56
CA ASP A 139 -20.91 26.52 -0.35
C ASP A 139 -20.39 27.90 0.07
N THR A 140 -20.45 28.21 1.36
CA THR A 140 -20.03 29.52 1.90
C THR A 140 -18.53 29.75 1.73
N HIS A 141 -17.72 28.71 1.90
CA HIS A 141 -16.26 28.78 1.79
C HIS A 141 -15.73 28.33 0.42
N LEU A 142 -16.61 28.01 -0.54
CA LEU A 142 -16.26 27.55 -1.88
C LEU A 142 -15.30 26.35 -1.87
N VAL A 143 -15.57 25.36 -1.00
CA VAL A 143 -14.71 24.17 -0.87
C VAL A 143 -14.92 23.26 -2.08
N THR A 144 -14.05 23.43 -3.06
CA THR A 144 -14.11 22.82 -4.39
C THR A 144 -12.77 22.19 -4.75
N TYR A 145 -12.81 21.16 -5.60
CA TYR A 145 -11.62 20.53 -6.17
C TYR A 145 -11.81 20.35 -7.66
N GLY A 146 -11.01 21.06 -8.45
CA GLY A 146 -11.21 21.15 -9.89
C GLY A 146 -12.61 21.68 -10.21
N ASP A 147 -13.03 22.77 -9.57
CA ASP A 147 -14.30 23.48 -9.76
C ASP A 147 -15.57 22.67 -9.42
N VAL A 148 -15.43 21.47 -8.86
CA VAL A 148 -16.56 20.63 -8.40
C VAL A 148 -16.66 20.72 -6.89
N SER A 149 -17.87 20.91 -6.35
CA SER A 149 -18.07 21.02 -4.91
C SER A 149 -17.74 19.71 -4.21
N LEU A 150 -17.20 19.79 -2.98
CA LEU A 150 -16.78 18.60 -2.25
C LEU A 150 -17.92 17.60 -2.01
N TYR A 151 -19.14 18.07 -1.74
CA TYR A 151 -20.26 17.15 -1.52
C TYR A 151 -20.71 16.45 -2.81
N GLU A 152 -20.64 17.12 -3.97
CA GLU A 152 -20.91 16.48 -5.27
C GLU A 152 -19.94 15.34 -5.53
N LEU A 153 -18.65 15.53 -5.22
CA LEU A 153 -17.66 14.44 -5.34
C LEU A 153 -18.08 13.20 -4.56
N PHE A 154 -18.70 13.40 -3.39
CA PHE A 154 -19.12 12.33 -2.49
C PHE A 154 -20.49 11.70 -2.82
N GLU A 155 -21.36 12.29 -3.65
CA GLU A 155 -22.74 11.80 -3.87
C GLU A 155 -22.87 10.35 -4.34
N ASN A 156 -21.86 9.81 -5.03
CA ASN A 156 -21.86 8.44 -5.54
C ASN A 156 -20.91 7.51 -4.78
N ASN A 157 -20.37 7.98 -3.65
CA ASN A 157 -19.58 7.15 -2.76
C ASN A 157 -20.53 6.09 -2.16
N ASN A 158 -20.12 4.81 -2.10
CA ASN A 158 -21.05 3.73 -1.69
C ASN A 158 -21.44 3.82 -0.20
N THR A 159 -20.72 4.64 0.57
CA THR A 159 -21.07 5.08 1.93
C THR A 159 -22.03 6.29 1.96
N ALA A 160 -22.28 6.95 0.83
CA ALA A 160 -23.03 8.20 0.69
C ALA A 160 -24.41 8.07 0.05
N LYS A 161 -24.88 6.84 -0.23
CA LYS A 161 -26.32 6.61 -0.48
C LYS A 161 -27.22 6.97 0.71
N SER A 162 -26.63 7.34 1.84
CA SER A 162 -27.33 7.95 2.97
C SER A 162 -27.14 9.47 2.93
N GLY A 163 -28.19 10.26 3.09
CA GLY A 163 -28.11 11.73 3.25
C GLY A 163 -27.49 12.17 4.58
N HIS A 164 -26.42 11.50 5.02
CA HIS A 164 -25.77 11.56 6.33
C HIS A 164 -24.24 11.55 6.26
N SER A 165 -23.66 11.64 5.06
CA SER A 165 -22.20 11.66 4.90
C SER A 165 -21.57 12.89 5.54
N ILE A 166 -20.42 12.67 6.18
CA ILE A 166 -19.50 13.72 6.60
C ILE A 166 -18.54 13.96 5.44
N TYR A 167 -18.24 15.23 5.16
CA TYR A 167 -17.37 15.65 4.07
C TYR A 167 -16.02 16.17 4.58
N LEU A 168 -16.04 16.81 5.76
CA LEU A 168 -14.91 17.55 6.33
C LEU A 168 -14.83 17.32 7.83
N THR A 169 -13.62 17.18 8.37
CA THR A 169 -13.38 17.13 9.82
C THR A 169 -12.67 18.38 10.31
N PHE A 170 -11.57 18.77 9.65
CA PHE A 170 -10.75 19.91 10.04
C PHE A 170 -10.44 20.83 8.86
N LYS A 171 -10.37 22.14 9.13
CA LYS A 171 -9.57 23.06 8.31
C LYS A 171 -8.16 23.07 8.87
N ALA A 172 -7.16 22.96 7.99
CA ALA A 172 -5.77 22.84 8.39
C ALA A 172 -4.88 23.94 7.80
N ALA A 173 -3.84 24.29 8.55
CA ALA A 173 -2.80 25.25 8.18
C ALA A 173 -1.42 24.61 8.27
N ASN A 174 -0.41 25.27 7.69
CA ASN A 174 1.01 24.86 7.74
C ASN A 174 1.22 23.39 7.37
N PHE A 175 0.51 22.91 6.35
CA PHE A 175 0.70 21.55 5.86
C PHE A 175 2.13 21.39 5.33
N ARG A 176 2.84 20.38 5.82
CA ARG A 176 4.23 20.08 5.42
C ARG A 176 4.36 18.62 5.06
N ARG A 177 4.94 18.38 3.88
CA ARG A 177 5.36 17.05 3.45
C ARG A 177 6.78 16.78 3.93
N PRO A 178 7.15 15.51 4.13
CA PRO A 178 8.53 15.19 4.43
C PRO A 178 9.39 15.25 3.16
N LYS A 179 10.61 15.79 3.27
CA LYS A 179 11.65 15.83 2.23
C LYS A 179 12.20 14.44 1.89
N GLU A 180 12.10 13.52 2.85
CA GLU A 180 12.63 12.16 2.83
C GLU A 180 11.62 11.19 3.45
N LEU A 181 11.84 9.88 3.35
CA LEU A 181 10.93 8.90 3.97
C LEU A 181 11.05 8.94 5.49
N LEU A 182 9.94 9.24 6.17
CA LEU A 182 9.83 9.19 7.62
C LEU A 182 8.84 8.12 8.05
N TYR A 183 9.10 7.51 9.21
CA TYR A 183 8.27 6.42 9.72
C TYR A 183 7.89 6.63 11.18
N LEU A 184 6.62 6.43 11.49
CA LEU A 184 6.13 6.32 12.85
C LEU A 184 5.99 4.83 13.20
N CYS A 185 6.53 4.44 14.35
CA CYS A 185 6.59 3.05 14.78
C CYS A 185 5.99 2.85 16.17
N ASP A 186 5.44 1.67 16.44
CA ASP A 186 5.09 1.26 17.80
C ASP A 186 6.29 0.68 18.55
N ASN A 187 6.12 0.45 19.85
CA ASN A 187 7.18 0.03 20.76
C ASN A 187 7.74 -1.38 20.50
N ARG A 188 7.17 -2.15 19.56
CA ARG A 188 7.66 -3.47 19.15
C ARG A 188 8.63 -3.36 17.98
N TYR A 189 8.72 -2.19 17.34
CA TYR A 189 9.64 -1.98 16.24
C TYR A 189 11.09 -1.89 16.74
N ASP A 190 11.93 -2.79 16.24
CA ASP A 190 13.35 -2.84 16.58
C ASP A 190 14.16 -1.98 15.59
N ASN A 191 14.50 -0.75 15.98
CA ASN A 191 15.38 0.13 15.22
C ASN A 191 16.85 -0.17 15.50
N LYS A 192 17.32 -1.36 15.09
CA LYS A 192 18.71 -1.82 15.29
C LYS A 192 19.78 -0.85 14.77
N ALA A 193 19.42 0.00 13.80
CA ALA A 193 20.34 0.91 13.13
C ALA A 193 20.39 2.33 13.72
N ASN A 194 19.57 2.65 14.74
CA ASN A 194 19.41 4.02 15.26
C ASN A 194 19.15 5.06 14.14
N ASP A 195 18.38 4.67 13.13
CA ASP A 195 18.08 5.55 12.01
C ASP A 195 17.18 6.71 12.49
N PRO A 196 17.59 7.98 12.29
CA PRO A 196 16.85 9.15 12.78
C PRO A 196 15.49 9.37 12.10
N HIS A 197 15.24 8.71 10.96
CA HIS A 197 13.98 8.80 10.21
C HIS A 197 12.86 7.94 10.81
N TYR A 198 13.15 7.17 11.86
CA TYR A 198 12.19 6.31 12.55
C TYR A 198 11.85 6.90 13.92
N PHE A 199 10.56 7.14 14.18
CA PHE A 199 10.02 7.75 15.39
C PHE A 199 9.21 6.71 16.16
N ILE A 200 9.71 6.26 17.31
CA ILE A 200 9.19 5.09 18.03
C ILE A 200 8.36 5.53 19.22
N LEU A 201 7.04 5.47 19.10
CA LEU A 201 6.13 5.83 20.18
C LEU A 201 6.18 4.76 21.28
N LYS A 202 6.95 5.03 22.34
CA LYS A 202 7.29 4.05 23.39
C LYS A 202 6.06 3.50 24.14
N ASN A 203 5.02 4.30 24.27
CA ASN A 203 3.78 3.93 24.95
C ASN A 203 2.76 3.28 24.02
N LYS A 204 3.03 3.27 22.71
CA LYS A 204 2.13 2.70 21.72
C LYS A 204 2.48 1.24 21.50
N THR A 205 1.50 0.36 21.70
CA THR A 205 1.67 -1.10 21.53
C THR A 205 1.20 -1.60 20.18
N THR A 206 0.49 -0.77 19.39
CA THR A 206 0.03 -1.12 18.05
C THR A 206 -0.01 0.12 17.18
N MET A 207 0.85 0.16 16.17
CA MET A 207 0.87 1.22 15.16
C MET A 207 -0.17 0.94 14.09
N CYS A 208 -0.10 -0.23 13.46
CA CYS A 208 -0.95 -0.60 12.35
C CYS A 208 -1.89 -1.73 12.78
N GLY A 209 -3.19 -1.53 12.56
CA GLY A 209 -4.25 -2.48 12.91
C GLY A 209 -5.56 -2.09 12.23
N THR A 210 -6.70 -2.53 12.76
CA THR A 210 -8.03 -2.13 12.28
C THR A 210 -8.40 -0.70 12.67
N CYS A 211 -7.62 -0.05 13.53
CA CYS A 211 -7.85 1.33 13.95
C CYS A 211 -7.46 2.30 12.82
N VAL A 212 -8.41 3.13 12.40
CA VAL A 212 -8.24 4.17 11.37
C VAL A 212 -7.72 5.50 11.94
N ALA A 213 -7.65 5.63 13.27
CA ALA A 213 -7.00 6.74 13.95
C ALA A 213 -6.37 6.32 15.28
N ALA A 214 -5.38 7.11 15.68
CA ALA A 214 -4.86 7.14 17.04
C ALA A 214 -4.66 8.56 17.54
N TYR A 215 -4.71 8.73 18.86
CA TYR A 215 -4.49 10.01 19.53
C TYR A 215 -3.26 9.88 20.42
N GLU A 216 -2.34 10.81 20.27
CA GLU A 216 -1.12 10.86 21.08
C GLU A 216 -1.01 12.22 21.75
N SER A 217 -0.33 12.25 22.90
CA SER A 217 -0.03 13.51 23.56
C SER A 217 0.89 14.35 22.68
N LEU A 218 0.58 15.63 22.50
CA LEU A 218 1.47 16.56 21.83
C LEU A 218 2.78 16.71 22.62
N ASP A 219 2.78 16.47 23.93
CA ASP A 219 3.96 16.55 24.79
C ASP A 219 4.81 15.26 24.77
N ASP A 220 4.43 14.23 23.99
CA ASP A 220 5.24 13.03 23.81
C ASP A 220 6.60 13.38 23.17
N SER A 221 7.68 12.84 23.73
CA SER A 221 9.05 13.20 23.33
C SER A 221 9.36 12.86 21.87
N GLU A 222 8.80 11.76 21.37
CA GLU A 222 9.04 11.33 19.99
C GLU A 222 8.17 12.09 19.00
N ILE A 223 6.94 12.46 19.40
CA ILE A 223 6.10 13.39 18.63
C ILE A 223 6.76 14.77 18.53
N GLN A 224 7.31 15.30 19.62
CA GLN A 224 8.07 16.56 19.60
C GLN A 224 9.30 16.46 18.72
N ARG A 225 10.07 15.36 18.83
CA ARG A 225 11.23 15.10 17.97
C ARG A 225 10.84 15.06 16.50
N LEU A 226 9.72 14.43 16.15
CA LEU A 226 9.18 14.41 14.79
C LEU A 226 8.84 15.81 14.29
N ILE A 227 8.05 16.56 15.06
CA ILE A 227 7.59 17.92 14.68
C ILE A 227 8.76 18.87 14.44
N GLN A 228 9.81 18.77 15.25
CA GLN A 228 11.00 19.63 15.23
C GLN A 228 12.09 19.13 14.27
N SER A 229 11.91 17.97 13.64
CA SER A 229 12.91 17.41 12.74
C SER A 229 13.15 18.28 11.50
N PRO A 230 14.37 18.28 10.93
CA PRO A 230 14.70 19.10 9.76
C PRO A 230 14.15 18.52 8.44
N TYR A 231 13.48 17.37 8.51
CA TYR A 231 13.03 16.59 7.37
C TYR A 231 11.73 17.11 6.75
N TRP A 232 11.19 18.23 7.22
CA TRP A 232 9.97 18.83 6.67
C TRP A 232 10.29 19.83 5.57
N GLU A 233 9.44 19.89 4.54
CA GLU A 233 9.44 21.01 3.60
C GLU A 233 9.22 22.35 4.33
N GLU A 234 9.92 23.39 3.87
CA GLU A 234 9.88 24.73 4.49
C GLU A 234 8.53 25.45 4.30
N LYS A 235 7.81 25.09 3.23
CA LYS A 235 6.52 25.68 2.86
C LYS A 235 5.60 24.60 2.31
N ASP A 236 4.31 24.88 2.33
CA ASP A 236 3.30 24.00 1.77
C ASP A 236 3.32 24.01 0.23
N ASN A 237 3.98 23.00 -0.35
CA ASN A 237 4.03 22.77 -1.80
C ASN A 237 2.94 21.82 -2.29
N SER A 238 1.90 21.56 -1.49
CA SER A 238 0.85 20.64 -1.91
C SER A 238 0.16 21.17 -3.17
N PRO A 239 0.00 20.31 -4.19
CA PRO A 239 -0.64 20.72 -5.43
C PRO A 239 -2.16 20.83 -5.23
N LYS A 240 -2.82 21.53 -6.15
CA LYS A 240 -4.24 21.27 -6.45
C LYS A 240 -4.37 19.97 -7.22
N VAL A 241 -5.56 19.40 -7.26
CA VAL A 241 -5.80 18.19 -8.06
C VAL A 241 -5.61 18.53 -9.54
N ASP A 242 -4.63 17.91 -10.19
CA ASP A 242 -4.42 18.05 -11.63
C ASP A 242 -5.43 17.18 -12.38
N ILE A 243 -6.39 17.81 -13.05
CA ILE A 243 -7.41 17.12 -13.86
C ILE A 243 -7.03 17.03 -15.35
N LYS A 244 -5.97 17.72 -15.79
CA LYS A 244 -5.53 17.73 -17.20
C LYS A 244 -4.66 16.52 -17.51
N ASN A 245 -3.86 16.09 -16.54
CA ASN A 245 -3.07 14.88 -16.62
C ASN A 245 -3.67 13.80 -15.74
N ILE A 246 -4.81 13.22 -16.17
CA ILE A 246 -5.34 12.01 -15.53
C ILE A 246 -4.25 10.95 -15.70
N SER A 247 -3.58 10.61 -14.60
CA SER A 247 -2.58 9.55 -14.59
C SER A 247 -3.33 8.23 -14.64
N ILE A 248 -3.82 7.87 -15.82
CA ILE A 248 -4.38 6.55 -16.07
C ILE A 248 -3.21 5.60 -15.80
N LYS A 249 -3.27 4.90 -14.66
CA LYS A 249 -2.29 3.87 -14.34
C LYS A 249 -2.19 2.98 -15.56
N SER A 250 -0.98 2.73 -16.05
CA SER A 250 -0.78 1.88 -17.23
C SER A 250 -1.44 0.53 -16.94
N THR A 251 -2.66 0.37 -17.47
CA THR A 251 -3.52 -0.74 -17.07
C THR A 251 -3.06 -1.91 -17.91
N SER A 252 -2.31 -2.81 -17.28
CA SER A 252 -1.95 -4.09 -17.88
C SER A 252 -3.17 -5.02 -17.85
N LEU A 253 -3.15 -6.06 -18.69
CA LEU A 253 -4.17 -7.12 -18.63
C LEU A 253 -4.34 -7.69 -17.22
N LEU A 254 -3.25 -7.86 -16.47
CA LEU A 254 -3.29 -8.35 -15.08
C LEU A 254 -3.98 -7.40 -14.12
N ASN A 255 -3.96 -6.11 -14.41
CA ASN A 255 -4.68 -5.12 -13.62
C ASN A 255 -6.19 -5.32 -13.78
N ILE A 256 -6.64 -5.48 -15.03
CA ILE A 256 -8.06 -5.71 -15.37
C ILE A 256 -8.59 -6.96 -14.69
N ILE A 257 -7.85 -8.08 -14.75
CA ILE A 257 -8.28 -9.36 -14.14
C ILE A 257 -7.89 -9.51 -12.67
N LYS A 258 -7.38 -8.44 -12.03
CA LYS A 258 -6.98 -8.41 -10.61
C LYS A 258 -5.93 -9.47 -10.22
N LYS A 259 -5.01 -9.77 -11.15
CA LYS A 259 -3.87 -10.70 -10.98
C LYS A 259 -2.52 -9.99 -10.84
N ASN A 260 -2.50 -8.67 -10.63
CA ASN A 260 -1.28 -7.88 -10.45
C ASN A 260 -0.33 -8.36 -9.36
N ASN A 261 -0.75 -9.19 -8.41
CA ASN A 261 0.10 -9.68 -7.32
C ASN A 261 0.23 -11.21 -7.33
N ASP A 262 -0.17 -11.87 -8.42
CA ASP A 262 -0.16 -13.33 -8.52
C ASP A 262 1.20 -13.83 -9.03
N GLU A 263 2.04 -14.29 -8.10
CA GLU A 263 3.41 -14.76 -8.36
C GLU A 263 3.49 -15.80 -9.48
N ILE A 264 2.55 -16.75 -9.50
CA ILE A 264 2.47 -17.81 -10.52
C ILE A 264 2.26 -17.19 -11.91
N THR A 265 1.40 -16.18 -12.00
CA THR A 265 1.10 -15.50 -13.26
C THR A 265 2.34 -14.80 -13.83
N TYR A 266 3.10 -14.08 -13.00
CA TYR A 266 4.34 -13.43 -13.45
C TYR A 266 5.40 -14.43 -13.89
N SER A 267 5.59 -15.49 -13.12
CA SER A 267 6.59 -16.51 -13.47
C SER A 267 6.21 -17.24 -14.77
N ASN A 268 4.92 -17.52 -14.99
CA ASN A 268 4.43 -18.06 -16.26
C ASN A 268 4.66 -17.10 -17.43
N TRP A 269 4.45 -15.80 -17.23
CA TRP A 269 4.61 -14.81 -18.29
C TRP A 269 6.08 -14.60 -18.69
N ILE A 270 6.98 -14.55 -17.70
CA ILE A 270 8.43 -14.54 -17.94
C ILE A 270 8.83 -15.81 -18.71
N ALA A 271 8.41 -16.99 -18.23
CA ALA A 271 8.73 -18.26 -18.87
C ALA A 271 8.17 -18.36 -20.29
N TYR A 272 6.99 -17.78 -20.57
CA TYR A 272 6.41 -17.75 -21.91
C TYR A 272 7.34 -17.07 -22.91
N TYR A 273 7.83 -15.86 -22.63
CA TYR A 273 8.73 -15.16 -23.54
C TYR A 273 10.07 -15.87 -23.69
N LEU A 274 10.64 -16.32 -22.57
CA LEU A 274 11.91 -17.05 -22.58
C LEU A 274 11.81 -18.39 -23.35
N LYS A 275 10.68 -19.10 -23.26
CA LYS A 275 10.49 -20.37 -23.97
C LYS A 275 10.26 -20.19 -25.47
N ASN A 276 9.59 -19.10 -25.87
CA ASN A 276 9.15 -18.89 -27.25
C ASN A 276 10.09 -17.97 -28.06
N ASP A 277 11.06 -17.32 -27.43
CA ASP A 277 12.11 -16.55 -28.10
C ASP A 277 13.51 -16.99 -27.61
N LYS A 278 14.15 -17.85 -28.40
CA LYS A 278 15.46 -18.42 -28.07
C LYS A 278 16.57 -17.38 -27.95
N GLU A 279 16.54 -16.32 -28.76
CA GLU A 279 17.56 -15.27 -28.71
C GLU A 279 17.33 -14.35 -27.50
N LEU A 280 16.08 -14.08 -27.14
CA LEU A 280 15.77 -13.43 -25.86
C LEU A 280 16.24 -14.26 -24.68
N LEU A 281 16.01 -15.58 -24.68
CA LEU A 281 16.48 -16.48 -23.63
C LEU A 281 17.99 -16.46 -23.48
N LYS A 282 18.73 -16.57 -24.59
CA LYS A 282 20.19 -16.47 -24.58
C LYS A 282 20.65 -15.17 -23.93
N ARG A 283 20.09 -14.04 -24.36
CA ARG A 283 20.41 -12.72 -23.81
C ARG A 283 20.05 -12.63 -22.33
N PHE A 284 18.91 -13.17 -21.91
CA PHE A 284 18.46 -13.18 -20.51
C PHE A 284 19.43 -13.93 -19.61
N ILE A 285 19.75 -15.17 -19.96
CA ILE A 285 20.69 -16.01 -19.21
C ILE A 285 22.07 -15.34 -19.19
N THR A 286 22.59 -14.91 -20.34
CA THR A 286 23.90 -14.24 -20.39
C THR A 286 23.94 -12.96 -19.55
N HIS A 287 22.86 -12.17 -19.55
CA HIS A 287 22.81 -10.92 -18.79
C HIS A 287 22.84 -11.20 -17.28
N PHE A 288 21.97 -12.07 -16.76
CA PHE A 288 21.82 -12.28 -15.32
C PHE A 288 22.79 -13.30 -14.71
N THR A 289 23.56 -14.05 -15.50
CA THR A 289 24.52 -15.05 -15.00
C THR A 289 26.00 -14.64 -15.10
N LYS A 290 26.31 -13.52 -15.77
CA LYS A 290 27.68 -13.04 -16.05
C LYS A 290 28.60 -12.93 -14.82
N ASN A 291 28.06 -12.62 -13.65
CA ASN A 291 28.85 -12.30 -12.45
C ASN A 291 29.51 -13.53 -11.78
N LYS A 292 29.03 -14.76 -12.04
CA LYS A 292 29.45 -15.96 -11.29
C LYS A 292 30.60 -16.76 -11.89
N LYS A 293 31.32 -16.24 -12.90
CA LYS A 293 32.33 -17.03 -13.67
C LYS A 293 31.74 -18.35 -14.20
N ILE A 294 30.43 -18.37 -14.48
CA ILE A 294 29.77 -19.50 -15.12
C ILE A 294 30.36 -19.60 -16.54
N LYS A 295 31.06 -20.70 -16.84
CA LYS A 295 31.65 -20.94 -18.16
C LYS A 295 30.54 -21.37 -19.10
N GLU A 296 30.37 -20.62 -20.19
CA GLU A 296 29.54 -20.88 -21.38
C GLU A 296 28.45 -21.96 -21.24
N THR A 297 27.22 -21.51 -21.11
CA THR A 297 26.00 -22.28 -21.38
C THR A 297 25.99 -22.77 -22.82
N SER A 298 25.52 -23.99 -23.07
CA SER A 298 25.49 -24.54 -24.44
C SER A 298 24.40 -23.90 -25.28
N PHE A 299 23.28 -23.53 -24.65
CA PHE A 299 22.05 -23.12 -25.34
C PHE A 299 21.54 -24.15 -26.37
N GLU A 300 22.06 -25.38 -26.30
CA GLU A 300 21.62 -26.55 -27.05
C GLU A 300 20.71 -27.39 -26.14
N ASP A 301 19.62 -27.93 -26.70
CA ASP A 301 18.63 -28.75 -25.98
C ASP A 301 18.07 -28.08 -24.71
N VAL A 302 17.80 -26.78 -24.81
CA VAL A 302 17.36 -25.96 -23.68
C VAL A 302 15.93 -26.28 -23.26
N GLU A 303 15.74 -26.51 -21.96
CA GLU A 303 14.45 -26.63 -21.32
C GLU A 303 14.21 -25.46 -20.35
N VAL A 304 13.10 -24.74 -20.56
CA VAL A 304 12.54 -23.81 -19.56
C VAL A 304 11.29 -24.48 -18.97
N ILE A 305 11.39 -24.91 -17.72
CA ILE A 305 10.38 -25.70 -17.02
C ILE A 305 9.79 -24.87 -15.87
N ARG A 306 8.46 -24.90 -15.78
CA ARG A 306 7.66 -24.29 -14.71
C ARG A 306 7.05 -25.38 -13.85
N GLU A 307 7.27 -25.30 -12.53
CA GLU A 307 6.60 -26.05 -11.45
C GLU A 307 6.69 -27.58 -11.47
N SER A 308 6.84 -28.25 -12.62
CA SER A 308 6.92 -29.71 -12.72
C SER A 308 8.26 -30.28 -12.25
N LYS A 309 9.32 -29.46 -12.19
CA LYS A 309 10.59 -29.81 -11.54
C LYS A 309 10.60 -29.28 -10.10
N ASN A 310 10.09 -30.11 -9.18
CA ASN A 310 10.13 -29.89 -7.73
C ASN A 310 9.42 -28.60 -7.23
N ASN A 311 8.44 -28.10 -7.98
CA ASN A 311 7.71 -26.85 -7.72
C ASN A 311 8.61 -25.60 -7.79
N ILE A 312 9.75 -25.69 -8.47
CA ILE A 312 10.59 -24.53 -8.76
C ILE A 312 9.81 -23.61 -9.68
N ASP A 313 9.90 -22.30 -9.42
CA ASP A 313 9.24 -21.34 -10.26
C ASP A 313 9.75 -21.43 -11.70
N ILE A 314 10.95 -20.97 -12.01
CA ILE A 314 11.51 -21.10 -13.36
C ILE A 314 12.80 -21.88 -13.26
N TYR A 315 12.81 -23.05 -13.90
CA TYR A 315 13.95 -23.94 -13.99
C TYR A 315 14.48 -23.93 -15.42
N TYR A 316 15.70 -23.45 -15.60
CA TYR A 316 16.44 -23.55 -16.86
C TYR A 316 17.41 -24.72 -16.77
N GLU A 317 17.47 -25.53 -17.81
CA GLU A 317 18.52 -26.54 -17.96
C GLU A 317 18.95 -26.68 -19.42
N ASP A 318 20.25 -26.77 -19.60
CA ASP A 318 20.88 -27.21 -20.85
C ASP A 318 21.88 -28.34 -20.57
N SER A 319 22.64 -28.76 -21.56
CA SER A 319 23.64 -29.82 -21.41
C SER A 319 24.77 -29.52 -20.41
N LYS A 320 25.03 -28.24 -20.10
CA LYS A 320 26.15 -27.77 -19.28
C LYS A 320 25.73 -27.09 -17.97
N SER A 321 24.50 -26.60 -17.87
CA SER A 321 24.09 -25.66 -16.81
C SER A 321 22.65 -25.88 -16.35
N ILE A 322 22.40 -25.54 -15.09
CA ILE A 322 21.09 -25.48 -14.44
C ILE A 322 20.94 -24.13 -13.74
N PHE A 323 19.88 -23.38 -14.02
CA PHE A 323 19.56 -22.15 -13.31
C PHE A 323 18.17 -22.19 -12.70
N VAL A 324 18.09 -21.76 -11.44
CA VAL A 324 16.87 -21.71 -10.66
C VAL A 324 16.52 -20.24 -10.42
N PHE A 325 15.34 -19.83 -10.86
CA PHE A 325 14.78 -18.52 -10.54
C PHE A 325 13.51 -18.71 -9.70
N GLU A 326 13.55 -18.24 -8.45
CA GLU A 326 12.41 -18.19 -7.55
C GLU A 326 11.79 -16.79 -7.58
N ASN A 327 10.48 -16.67 -7.75
CA ASN A 327 9.80 -15.39 -7.81
C ASN A 327 9.01 -15.13 -6.52
N LYS A 328 9.22 -13.97 -5.87
CA LYS A 328 8.47 -13.57 -4.67
C LYS A 328 8.02 -12.12 -4.78
N ILE A 329 6.70 -11.92 -4.77
CA ILE A 329 6.04 -10.62 -4.87
C ILE A 329 5.37 -10.23 -3.55
N LYS A 330 4.56 -11.14 -2.97
CA LYS A 330 3.81 -10.92 -1.73
C LYS A 330 4.03 -12.03 -0.71
N SER A 331 4.20 -13.27 -1.16
CA SER A 331 4.35 -14.39 -0.24
C SER A 331 5.71 -14.31 0.44
N SER A 332 5.72 -14.62 1.74
CA SER A 332 6.98 -14.88 2.43
C SER A 332 7.62 -16.15 1.86
N ILE A 333 8.95 -16.26 1.94
CA ILE A 333 9.62 -17.52 1.61
C ILE A 333 9.12 -18.59 2.59
N ASN A 334 8.44 -19.62 2.07
CA ASN A 334 7.84 -20.65 2.91
C ASN A 334 8.92 -21.53 3.55
N GLY A 335 8.74 -21.84 4.85
CA GLY A 335 9.57 -22.77 5.62
C GLY A 335 8.80 -24.04 5.95
N THR A 336 9.37 -25.21 5.65
CA THR A 336 8.82 -26.48 6.11
C THR A 336 9.54 -26.91 7.38
N LYS A 337 8.87 -26.71 8.52
CA LYS A 337 9.17 -27.20 9.88
C LYS A 337 10.55 -26.85 10.45
N LYS A 338 10.56 -26.27 11.66
CA LYS A 338 11.69 -26.45 12.59
C LYS A 338 11.92 -27.96 12.72
N LYS A 339 13.14 -28.44 12.47
CA LYS A 339 13.47 -29.82 12.83
C LYS A 339 13.31 -29.92 14.35
N ASP A 340 12.46 -30.81 14.82
CA ASP A 340 12.27 -31.05 16.25
C ASP A 340 13.65 -31.32 16.91
N GLY A 341 14.00 -30.51 17.90
CA GLY A 341 15.14 -30.79 18.80
C GLY A 341 16.44 -30.00 18.60
N LYS A 342 16.45 -28.80 18.01
CA LYS A 342 17.67 -27.96 17.97
C LYS A 342 17.46 -26.50 18.40
N THR A 343 18.54 -25.93 18.96
CA THR A 343 18.68 -24.60 19.59
C THR A 343 18.47 -23.44 18.62
N GLU A 344 18.19 -22.24 19.17
CA GLU A 344 17.74 -21.00 18.50
C GLU A 344 18.67 -20.44 17.39
N GLU A 345 19.80 -21.07 17.08
CA GLU A 345 20.82 -20.58 16.13
C GLU A 345 20.81 -21.23 14.74
N GLU A 346 19.95 -22.23 14.47
CA GLU A 346 19.90 -22.86 13.14
C GLU A 346 18.87 -22.19 12.22
N ASN A 347 19.32 -21.75 11.04
CA ASN A 347 18.49 -21.13 10.00
C ASN A 347 17.30 -22.03 9.58
N ASP A 348 16.15 -21.41 9.28
CA ASP A 348 14.93 -22.12 8.91
C ASP A 348 15.10 -22.87 7.56
N PHE A 349 14.72 -24.16 7.53
CA PHE A 349 14.65 -24.94 6.29
C PHE A 349 13.55 -24.38 5.39
N SER A 350 13.96 -23.84 4.24
CA SER A 350 13.08 -23.05 3.37
C SER A 350 12.95 -23.62 1.96
N GLN A 351 12.01 -23.07 1.18
CA GLN A 351 11.93 -23.30 -0.26
C GLN A 351 13.30 -23.09 -0.95
N LEU A 352 14.09 -22.11 -0.53
CA LEU A 352 15.41 -21.84 -1.12
C LEU A 352 16.38 -23.02 -0.94
N GLU A 353 16.43 -23.61 0.26
CA GLU A 353 17.26 -24.78 0.54
C GLU A 353 16.77 -26.01 -0.22
N LYS A 354 15.45 -26.22 -0.30
CA LYS A 354 14.83 -27.31 -1.06
C LYS A 354 15.27 -27.25 -2.53
N TYR A 355 15.17 -26.08 -3.17
CA TYR A 355 15.49 -25.93 -4.58
C TYR A 355 16.98 -26.00 -4.86
N TYR A 356 17.81 -25.42 -3.97
CA TYR A 356 19.26 -25.56 -4.03
C TYR A 356 19.68 -27.03 -3.99
N THR A 357 19.19 -27.77 -2.99
CA THR A 357 19.53 -29.19 -2.80
C THR A 357 19.10 -30.06 -3.99
N PHE A 358 17.94 -29.77 -4.57
CA PHE A 358 17.45 -30.47 -5.75
C PHE A 358 18.32 -30.21 -6.98
N ALA A 359 18.60 -28.93 -7.29
CA ALA A 359 19.38 -28.57 -8.48
C ALA A 359 20.82 -29.09 -8.41
N GLU A 360 21.48 -29.05 -7.24
CA GLU A 360 22.82 -29.64 -7.07
C GLU A 360 22.82 -31.15 -7.34
N LYS A 361 21.80 -31.87 -6.86
CA LYS A 361 21.66 -33.32 -7.11
C LYS A 361 21.45 -33.64 -8.58
N GLU A 362 20.64 -32.85 -9.30
CA GLU A 362 20.48 -33.02 -10.74
C GLU A 362 21.77 -32.72 -11.50
N ALA A 363 22.48 -31.66 -11.10
CA ALA A 363 23.76 -31.29 -11.73
C ALA A 363 24.83 -32.38 -11.62
N GLU A 364 24.85 -33.10 -10.49
CA GLU A 364 25.80 -34.20 -10.21
C GLU A 364 25.56 -35.46 -11.04
N LYS A 365 24.38 -35.62 -11.66
CA LYS A 365 24.09 -36.77 -12.53
C LYS A 365 24.83 -36.69 -13.87
N ALA A 366 25.23 -35.50 -14.29
CA ALA A 366 25.94 -35.28 -15.55
C ALA A 366 27.45 -35.47 -15.39
N THR A 367 28.12 -35.94 -16.44
CA THR A 367 29.58 -36.01 -16.52
C THR A 367 30.05 -35.26 -17.77
N PRO A 368 30.74 -34.10 -17.63
CA PRO A 368 31.08 -33.43 -16.37
C PRO A 368 29.87 -32.84 -15.62
N LYS A 369 30.03 -32.58 -14.31
CA LYS A 369 28.98 -31.94 -13.47
C LYS A 369 28.51 -30.64 -14.11
N LYS A 370 27.19 -30.45 -14.19
CA LYS A 370 26.61 -29.18 -14.69
C LYS A 370 26.89 -28.04 -13.72
N GLN A 371 27.00 -26.83 -14.26
CA GLN A 371 27.11 -25.61 -13.46
C GLN A 371 25.74 -25.20 -12.93
N THR A 372 25.68 -24.62 -11.74
CA THR A 372 24.43 -24.21 -11.10
C THR A 372 24.42 -22.72 -10.77
N GLY A 373 23.24 -22.11 -10.87
CA GLY A 373 22.99 -20.72 -10.48
C GLY A 373 21.61 -20.56 -9.87
N TYR A 374 21.50 -19.62 -8.92
CA TYR A 374 20.33 -19.46 -8.06
C TYR A 374 19.99 -17.98 -7.96
N TYR A 375 18.75 -17.63 -8.28
CA TYR A 375 18.29 -16.26 -8.43
C TYR A 375 16.95 -16.06 -7.75
N LEU A 376 16.78 -14.94 -7.04
CA LEU A 376 15.55 -14.56 -6.37
C LEU A 376 15.01 -13.29 -7.02
N LEU A 377 13.88 -13.40 -7.71
CA LEU A 377 13.20 -12.28 -8.35
C LEU A 377 12.33 -11.56 -7.32
N LEU A 378 12.59 -10.29 -7.06
CA LEU A 378 11.87 -9.49 -6.06
C LEU A 378 11.40 -8.14 -6.62
N PRO A 379 10.18 -7.67 -6.30
CA PRO A 379 9.81 -6.28 -6.49
C PRO A 379 10.82 -5.33 -5.84
N ASN A 380 10.90 -4.11 -6.34
CA ASN A 380 11.79 -3.08 -5.78
C ASN A 380 11.42 -2.72 -4.33
N TYR A 381 10.12 -2.69 -4.02
CA TYR A 381 9.62 -2.40 -2.68
C TYR A 381 9.80 -3.55 -1.68
N ALA A 382 10.02 -4.79 -2.13
CA ALA A 382 10.09 -5.96 -1.27
C ALA A 382 11.49 -6.10 -0.65
N TYR A 383 11.59 -6.41 0.65
CA TYR A 383 12.87 -6.65 1.34
C TYR A 383 13.94 -5.59 1.02
N LYS A 384 13.62 -4.30 1.23
CA LYS A 384 14.57 -3.18 1.04
C LYS A 384 15.84 -3.39 1.87
N ASP A 385 15.66 -3.85 3.11
CA ASP A 385 16.73 -4.43 3.92
C ASP A 385 16.82 -5.94 3.65
N THR A 386 17.79 -6.33 2.82
CA THR A 386 18.01 -7.73 2.42
C THR A 386 18.59 -8.57 3.56
N SER A 387 19.12 -7.97 4.64
CA SER A 387 19.66 -8.71 5.78
C SER A 387 18.60 -9.57 6.48
N ARG A 388 17.31 -9.19 6.36
CA ARG A 388 16.16 -9.95 6.85
C ARG A 388 16.00 -11.33 6.19
N LEU A 389 16.61 -11.54 5.02
CA LEU A 389 16.60 -12.81 4.31
C LEU A 389 17.68 -13.77 4.81
N ASN A 390 18.66 -13.30 5.58
CA ASN A 390 19.77 -14.12 6.10
C ASN A 390 19.31 -15.22 7.07
N LYS A 391 18.09 -15.11 7.62
CA LYS A 391 17.48 -16.15 8.45
C LYS A 391 17.14 -17.44 7.68
N TYR A 392 17.07 -17.37 6.34
CA TYR A 392 16.75 -18.52 5.50
C TYR A 392 18.01 -19.26 5.10
N SER A 393 18.02 -20.58 5.35
CA SER A 393 19.12 -21.44 4.95
C SER A 393 19.34 -21.39 3.43
N LYS A 394 20.63 -21.37 3.03
CA LYS A 394 21.10 -21.26 1.64
C LYS A 394 20.75 -19.95 0.91
N PHE A 395 20.17 -18.95 1.57
CA PHE A 395 19.94 -17.64 0.96
C PHE A 395 21.25 -17.01 0.43
N ASP A 396 22.37 -17.22 1.11
CA ASP A 396 23.72 -16.78 0.70
C ASP A 396 24.14 -17.29 -0.70
N LYS A 397 23.44 -18.28 -1.26
CA LYS A 397 23.68 -18.81 -2.61
C LYS A 397 22.89 -18.08 -3.70
N TYR A 398 21.82 -17.38 -3.34
CA TYR A 398 20.92 -16.71 -4.26
C TYR A 398 21.37 -15.27 -4.56
N GLU A 399 21.30 -14.88 -5.83
CA GLU A 399 21.47 -13.49 -6.25
C GLU A 399 20.10 -12.85 -6.43
N ILE A 400 19.91 -11.64 -5.91
CA ILE A 400 18.64 -10.92 -6.04
C ILE A 400 18.61 -10.22 -7.40
N ILE A 401 17.55 -10.46 -8.16
CA ILE A 401 17.23 -9.70 -9.36
C ILE A 401 15.96 -8.90 -9.06
N ARG A 402 16.07 -7.58 -9.14
CA ARG A 402 14.93 -6.68 -8.92
C ARG A 402 14.06 -6.60 -10.17
N TYR A 403 12.77 -6.34 -9.99
CA TYR A 403 11.85 -6.15 -11.12
C TYR A 403 12.21 -4.95 -11.99
N SER A 404 12.84 -3.91 -11.43
CA SER A 404 13.46 -2.84 -12.22
C SER A 404 14.53 -3.34 -13.20
N GLN A 405 15.38 -4.27 -12.76
CA GLN A 405 16.39 -4.89 -13.63
C GLN A 405 15.75 -5.79 -14.69
N LEU A 406 14.69 -6.53 -14.34
CA LEU A 406 13.91 -7.29 -15.33
C LEU A 406 13.26 -6.35 -16.36
N LEU A 407 12.63 -5.28 -15.91
CA LEU A 407 11.98 -4.29 -16.77
C LEU A 407 12.98 -3.65 -17.74
N GLU A 408 14.13 -3.22 -17.24
CA GLU A 408 15.20 -2.65 -18.06
C GLU A 408 15.65 -3.66 -19.12
N PHE A 409 15.97 -4.90 -18.70
CA PHE A 409 16.34 -5.96 -19.62
C PHE A 409 15.30 -6.19 -20.73
N PHE A 410 14.02 -6.32 -20.38
CA PHE A 410 12.97 -6.59 -21.37
C PHE A 410 12.61 -5.35 -22.21
N LYS A 411 12.82 -4.12 -21.72
CA LYS A 411 12.71 -2.90 -22.53
C LYS A 411 13.80 -2.83 -23.60
N GLU A 412 15.03 -3.19 -23.25
CA GLU A 412 16.17 -3.22 -24.18
C GLU A 412 16.13 -4.38 -25.17
N ASN A 413 15.50 -5.50 -24.78
CA ASN A 413 15.44 -6.72 -25.58
C ASN A 413 14.02 -7.00 -26.05
N SER A 414 13.50 -6.15 -26.94
CA SER A 414 12.14 -6.28 -27.47
C SER A 414 11.85 -7.66 -28.08
N CYS A 415 10.64 -8.16 -27.86
CA CYS A 415 10.13 -9.39 -28.44
C CYS A 415 8.82 -9.11 -29.21
N ASN A 416 8.62 -9.78 -30.35
CA ASN A 416 7.42 -9.62 -31.19
C ASN A 416 6.25 -10.54 -30.78
N LEU A 417 6.37 -11.25 -29.65
CA LEU A 417 5.32 -12.13 -29.17
C LEU A 417 4.12 -11.32 -28.63
N PRO A 418 2.89 -11.87 -28.69
CA PRO A 418 1.70 -11.21 -28.20
C PRO A 418 1.81 -10.71 -26.76
N TYR A 419 1.10 -9.61 -26.47
CA TYR A 419 0.98 -9.00 -25.14
C TYR A 419 2.29 -8.50 -24.51
N TYR A 420 3.39 -8.39 -25.27
CA TYR A 420 4.68 -7.95 -24.73
C TYR A 420 4.64 -6.56 -24.11
N SER A 421 3.87 -5.62 -24.70
CA SER A 421 3.66 -4.29 -24.13
C SER A 421 2.94 -4.34 -22.78
N ASP A 422 1.93 -5.20 -22.62
CA ASP A 422 1.22 -5.36 -21.35
C ASP A 422 2.06 -6.09 -20.30
N PHE A 423 2.93 -7.00 -20.72
CA PHE A 423 3.94 -7.60 -19.86
C PHE A 423 4.90 -6.54 -19.29
N LEU A 424 5.40 -5.63 -20.13
CA LEU A 424 6.26 -4.54 -19.68
C LEU A 424 5.54 -3.64 -18.66
N LYS A 425 4.27 -3.31 -18.88
CA LYS A 425 3.46 -2.56 -17.88
C LYS A 425 3.30 -3.32 -16.57
N ALA A 426 3.11 -4.64 -16.63
CA ALA A 426 3.03 -5.48 -15.43
C ALA A 426 4.36 -5.53 -14.67
N LEU A 427 5.50 -5.57 -15.36
CA LEU A 427 6.81 -5.46 -14.71
C LEU A 427 7.04 -4.07 -14.11
N GLU A 428 6.66 -3.01 -14.83
CA GLU A 428 6.75 -1.61 -14.37
C GLU A 428 6.04 -1.39 -13.04
N TYR A 429 4.90 -2.05 -12.87
CA TYR A 429 4.14 -2.03 -11.64
C TYR A 429 4.97 -2.50 -10.41
N HIS A 430 5.74 -3.58 -10.53
CA HIS A 430 6.60 -4.09 -9.43
C HIS A 430 8.03 -3.53 -9.43
N ALA A 431 8.44 -2.87 -10.50
CA ALA A 431 9.68 -2.11 -10.58
C ALA A 431 9.61 -0.78 -9.81
N SER A 432 8.40 -0.32 -9.49
CA SER A 432 8.18 0.84 -8.60
C SER A 432 8.82 0.62 -7.23
N GLU A 433 9.47 1.67 -6.70
CA GLU A 433 10.05 1.71 -5.35
C GLU A 433 9.05 1.48 -4.22
N TYR A 434 7.75 1.60 -4.53
CA TYR A 434 6.65 1.45 -3.58
C TYR A 434 5.53 0.64 -4.21
N LEU A 435 4.88 -0.21 -3.41
CA LEU A 435 3.59 -0.81 -3.76
C LEU A 435 2.51 0.29 -3.69
N ASN A 436 2.39 1.09 -4.74
CA ASN A 436 1.63 2.35 -4.71
C ASN A 436 0.24 2.21 -5.36
N ASP A 437 -0.48 1.12 -5.06
CA ASP A 437 -1.83 0.88 -5.56
C ASP A 437 -2.84 1.89 -5.03
N LEU A 438 -2.91 2.01 -3.70
CA LEU A 438 -4.00 2.70 -3.03
C LEU A 438 -4.02 4.20 -3.36
N TYR A 439 -2.88 4.89 -3.18
CA TYR A 439 -2.78 6.32 -3.48
C TYR A 439 -3.08 6.61 -4.95
N SER A 440 -2.45 5.88 -5.87
CA SER A 440 -2.61 6.11 -7.32
C SER A 440 -4.02 5.78 -7.79
N GLU A 441 -4.60 4.68 -7.33
CA GLU A 441 -5.98 4.28 -7.64
C GLU A 441 -7.00 5.27 -7.07
N MET A 442 -6.79 5.76 -5.84
CA MET A 442 -7.66 6.78 -5.26
C MET A 442 -7.52 8.13 -5.97
N LEU A 443 -6.31 8.54 -6.34
CA LEU A 443 -6.09 9.76 -7.12
C LEU A 443 -6.76 9.68 -8.49
N GLU A 444 -6.61 8.55 -9.20
CA GLU A 444 -7.26 8.32 -10.50
C GLU A 444 -8.79 8.38 -10.38
N ARG A 445 -9.36 7.74 -9.35
CA ARG A 445 -10.81 7.79 -9.08
C ARG A 445 -11.27 9.23 -8.80
N LEU A 446 -10.55 9.97 -7.97
CA LEU A 446 -10.85 11.38 -7.68
C LEU A 446 -10.81 12.24 -8.96
N GLN A 447 -9.72 12.14 -9.73
CA GLN A 447 -9.56 12.85 -11.00
C GLN A 447 -10.68 12.51 -11.98
N SER A 448 -11.07 11.24 -12.07
CA SER A 448 -12.15 10.77 -12.95
C SER A 448 -13.51 11.33 -12.53
N VAL A 449 -13.82 11.32 -11.24
CA VAL A 449 -15.08 11.87 -10.72
C VAL A 449 -15.18 13.37 -10.96
N ILE A 450 -14.09 14.12 -10.72
CA ILE A 450 -14.05 15.56 -11.03
C ILE A 450 -14.28 15.78 -12.53
N SER A 451 -13.57 15.03 -13.37
CA SER A 451 -13.67 15.17 -14.83
C SER A 451 -15.05 14.84 -15.40
N LEU A 452 -15.78 13.90 -14.78
CA LEU A 452 -17.15 13.55 -15.18
C LEU A 452 -18.21 14.57 -14.75
N ARG A 453 -17.89 15.43 -13.77
CA ARG A 453 -18.81 16.43 -13.19
C ARG A 453 -18.59 17.84 -13.70
N LYS A 454 -17.45 18.10 -14.37
CA LYS A 454 -17.26 19.27 -15.22
C LYS A 454 -18.07 19.15 -16.50
#